data_AF-A0A9W5YSC8-F1
#
_entry.id   AF-A0A9W5YSC8-F1
#
_cell.length_a   1.000
_cell.length_b   1.000
_cell.length_c   1.000
_cell.angle_alpha   90.00
_cell.angle_beta   90.00
_cell.angle_gamma   90.00
#
_symmetry.space_group_name_H-M   'P 1'
#
loop_
_entity.id
_entity.type
_entity.pdbx_description
1 polymer ?
#
loop_
_entity_poly.entity_id
_entity_poly.type
_entity_poly.pdbx_seq_one_letter_code
_entity_poly.pdbx_strand_id
1 'polypeptide(L)'
;MQNCTSSPEDQAASICPPPPQFPGDDTRPTSKKELAGWYSYGWAAEVFTVCAMGSFLPITLEQMARERGVLLSDKTTPCSATWSSLEPTSPSGTWNPIFDATASTKPGSPRTSQCIIHILGIEINTASFAMYTFSVSVFIQAILIISMSGAADHGSYRKMLLIIFALIGSVSTMLFLAVVPRLYLLGGLFAIIANTCFGASFVLLNSFLPLLVRYHPVLLGRHGREGLPTETNHYSTSTAGGPGQTEETETTSLLRSEQIRNASSLGDDTQVFSSKISQELKLSTKLSSNGIGIGYIGAVILQATCILVVVETHQTTFSLRLVLFLIGLWWFIFTIPAAVWLRARPGPPLPYEKESGTWISYMVYAWKSLGRTVMRTRHLRDISLFLAAWFLLSDGIATVSGTAVLFAKTQLGMQPAALGLINVIAMIAGVFGAFSWSLVSRTFNLRASQTIVACIILFELVPLYGLLGFIPAIKSLGYLGLQQPWEMYPLGVIYGLVMGGLSSYCRSFFGELIPPGYEAAFYALYAITDKGSSVFGPAIVGIITDRYGEIRPAFVFLAVLILLPLPLMLLVDVERGKRDALSLSKELEGRPRQEVPDYGAVTRYPSHSENLLE
;
A
#
# COMPACT_ATOMS: atom_id res chain seq x y z
N MET A 1 -3.85 24.84 32.65
CA MET A 1 -4.59 23.60 33.00
C MET A 1 -5.47 23.24 31.81
N GLN A 2 -5.14 22.19 31.05
CA GLN A 2 -6.01 21.69 29.98
C GLN A 2 -7.12 20.83 30.59
N ASN A 3 -8.38 21.08 30.23
CA ASN A 3 -9.53 20.28 30.67
C ASN A 3 -9.42 18.87 30.08
N CYS A 4 -9.04 17.88 30.88
CA CYS A 4 -9.15 16.48 30.48
C CYS A 4 -10.65 16.15 30.34
N THR A 5 -11.05 15.66 29.17
CA THR A 5 -12.46 15.37 28.86
C THR A 5 -12.92 14.11 29.59
N SER A 6 -13.83 14.24 30.55
CA SER A 6 -14.62 13.13 31.09
C SER A 6 -15.81 12.86 30.16
N SER A 7 -15.79 11.76 29.40
CA SER A 7 -16.98 11.27 28.71
C SER A 7 -17.87 10.52 29.72
N PRO A 8 -19.22 10.71 29.74
CA PRO A 8 -20.09 10.05 30.71
C PRO A 8 -20.22 8.53 30.59
N GLU A 9 -19.69 7.90 29.53
CA GLU A 9 -19.91 6.46 29.25
C GLU A 9 -18.71 5.54 29.54
N ASP A 10 -17.54 6.06 29.92
CA ASP A 10 -16.38 5.21 30.26
C ASP A 10 -15.78 5.67 31.60
N GLN A 11 -16.23 5.07 32.71
CA GLN A 11 -15.53 5.17 34.00
C GLN A 11 -14.22 4.37 33.94
N ALA A 12 -13.22 4.86 33.21
CA ALA A 12 -11.82 4.42 33.32
C ALA A 12 -10.88 5.43 32.64
N ALA A 13 -10.01 6.05 33.44
CA ALA A 13 -8.87 6.91 33.07
C ALA A 13 -9.21 8.27 32.42
N SER A 14 -8.75 9.35 33.06
CA SER A 14 -8.64 10.67 32.44
C SER A 14 -7.64 10.61 31.28
N ILE A 15 -8.16 10.53 30.05
CA ILE A 15 -7.33 10.58 28.84
C ILE A 15 -6.92 12.04 28.62
N CYS A 16 -5.72 12.40 29.06
CA CYS A 16 -5.19 13.73 28.79
C CYS A 16 -4.43 13.71 27.44
N PRO A 17 -4.79 14.57 26.47
CA PRO A 17 -4.14 14.62 25.16
C PRO A 17 -2.70 15.15 25.28
N PRO A 18 -1.80 14.76 24.36
CA PRO A 18 -0.45 15.31 24.33
C PRO A 18 -0.48 16.82 24.03
N PRO A 19 0.55 17.58 24.45
CA PRO A 19 0.64 19.00 24.16
C PRO A 19 0.71 19.24 22.64
N PRO A 20 0.06 20.30 22.12
CA PRO A 20 0.10 20.62 20.70
C PRO A 20 1.53 20.97 20.26
N GLN A 21 1.95 20.46 19.11
CA GLN A 21 3.30 20.69 18.58
C GLN A 21 3.43 22.07 17.90
N PHE A 22 2.33 22.58 17.34
CA PHE A 22 2.24 23.87 16.65
C PHE A 22 0.85 24.50 16.81
N PRO A 23 0.69 25.82 16.53
CA PRO A 23 -0.61 26.48 16.60
C PRO A 23 -1.64 25.82 15.67
N GLY A 24 -2.77 25.38 16.23
CA GLY A 24 -3.85 24.72 15.48
C GLY A 24 -3.75 23.19 15.39
N ASP A 25 -2.73 22.56 15.99
CA ASP A 25 -2.61 21.10 16.08
C ASP A 25 -3.81 20.47 16.82
N ASP A 26 -4.51 19.56 16.15
CA ASP A 26 -5.67 18.86 16.71
C ASP A 26 -5.20 17.60 17.45
N THR A 27 -5.01 17.72 18.77
CA THR A 27 -4.54 16.64 19.64
C THR A 27 -5.67 15.80 20.25
N ARG A 28 -6.92 16.02 19.83
CA ARG A 28 -8.07 15.28 20.39
C ARG A 28 -7.94 13.78 20.11
N PRO A 29 -8.37 12.89 21.04
CA PRO A 29 -8.35 11.46 20.79
C PRO A 29 -9.09 11.08 19.50
N THR A 30 -8.55 10.08 18.79
CA THR A 30 -9.16 9.51 17.59
C THR A 30 -10.53 8.93 17.93
N SER A 31 -11.58 9.48 17.32
CA SER A 31 -12.95 9.03 17.60
C SER A 31 -13.34 7.83 16.73
N LYS A 32 -14.28 7.00 17.20
CA LYS A 32 -14.84 5.89 16.40
C LYS A 32 -15.43 6.39 15.07
N LYS A 33 -16.06 7.59 15.09
CA LYS A 33 -16.62 8.24 13.90
C LYS A 33 -15.54 8.63 12.89
N GLU A 34 -14.43 9.21 13.35
CA GLU A 34 -13.28 9.54 12.51
C GLU A 34 -12.66 8.29 11.87
N LEU A 35 -12.53 7.21 12.65
CA LEU A 35 -12.05 5.92 12.16
C LEU A 35 -12.98 5.32 11.10
N ALA A 36 -14.30 5.40 11.31
CA ALA A 36 -15.29 4.97 10.34
C ALA A 36 -15.19 5.78 9.03
N GLY A 37 -14.94 7.09 9.10
CA GLY A 37 -14.69 7.92 7.92
C GLY A 37 -13.44 7.50 7.15
N TRP A 38 -12.37 7.14 7.85
CA TRP A 38 -11.16 6.62 7.22
C TRP A 38 -11.39 5.26 6.53
N TYR A 39 -12.09 4.33 7.21
CA TYR A 39 -12.45 3.05 6.62
C TYR A 39 -13.43 3.18 5.44
N SER A 40 -14.38 4.13 5.49
CA SER A 40 -15.32 4.32 4.38
C SER A 40 -14.61 4.74 3.10
N TYR A 41 -13.52 5.51 3.21
CA TYR A 41 -12.74 5.88 2.04
C TYR A 41 -11.99 4.68 1.47
N GLY A 42 -11.41 3.82 2.31
CA GLY A 42 -10.83 2.55 1.88
C GLY A 42 -11.85 1.67 1.14
N TRP A 43 -13.06 1.55 1.70
CA TRP A 43 -14.21 0.88 1.08
C TRP A 43 -14.62 1.48 -0.28
N ALA A 44 -14.41 2.78 -0.46
CA ALA A 44 -14.72 3.47 -1.71
C ALA A 44 -13.63 3.28 -2.76
N ALA A 45 -12.37 3.50 -2.39
CA ALA A 45 -11.24 3.63 -3.31
C ALA A 45 -10.60 2.29 -3.72
N GLU A 46 -10.56 1.30 -2.82
CA GLU A 46 -9.97 -0.03 -3.13
C GLU A 46 -10.73 -0.72 -4.26
N VAL A 47 -12.05 -0.52 -4.30
CA VAL A 47 -12.93 -1.05 -5.34
C VAL A 47 -12.55 -0.55 -6.73
N PHE A 48 -12.12 0.71 -6.85
CA PHE A 48 -11.65 1.24 -8.13
C PHE A 48 -10.39 0.52 -8.62
N THR A 49 -9.42 0.28 -7.74
CA THR A 49 -8.18 -0.43 -8.10
C THR A 49 -8.45 -1.86 -8.51
N VAL A 50 -9.29 -2.55 -7.77
CA VAL A 50 -9.53 -3.97 -8.00
C VAL A 50 -10.45 -4.20 -9.20
N CYS A 51 -11.59 -3.50 -9.25
CA CYS A 51 -12.60 -3.72 -10.28
C CYS A 51 -12.29 -2.96 -11.57
N ALA A 52 -12.01 -1.65 -11.49
CA ALA A 52 -11.75 -0.87 -12.70
C ALA A 52 -10.33 -1.14 -13.23
N MET A 53 -9.28 -0.78 -12.47
CA MET A 53 -7.90 -0.91 -12.94
C MET A 53 -7.51 -2.37 -13.21
N GLY A 54 -7.89 -3.28 -12.31
CA GLY A 54 -7.53 -4.69 -12.38
C GLY A 54 -8.33 -5.52 -13.38
N SER A 55 -9.51 -5.06 -13.83
CA SER A 55 -10.40 -5.86 -14.71
C SER A 55 -11.00 -5.04 -15.85
N PHE A 56 -11.94 -4.15 -15.54
CA PHE A 56 -12.86 -3.63 -16.56
C PHE A 56 -12.28 -2.49 -17.41
N LEU A 57 -11.40 -1.66 -16.84
CA LEU A 57 -10.87 -0.47 -17.53
C LEU A 57 -9.95 -0.85 -18.72
N PRO A 58 -8.99 -1.78 -18.59
CA PRO A 58 -8.22 -2.27 -19.74
C PRO A 58 -9.10 -2.90 -20.83
N ILE A 59 -10.05 -3.75 -20.42
CA ILE A 59 -10.97 -4.44 -21.34
C ILE A 59 -11.84 -3.43 -22.10
N THR A 60 -12.37 -2.42 -21.40
CA THR A 60 -13.22 -1.38 -22.01
C THR A 60 -12.43 -0.55 -23.01
N LEU A 61 -11.21 -0.11 -22.66
CA LEU A 61 -10.35 0.66 -23.55
C LEU A 61 -9.98 -0.13 -24.80
N GLU A 62 -9.59 -1.40 -24.64
CA GLU A 62 -9.27 -2.29 -25.77
C GLU A 62 -10.51 -2.49 -26.66
N GLN A 63 -11.67 -2.78 -26.08
CA GLN A 63 -12.90 -3.04 -26.83
C GLN A 63 -13.37 -1.81 -27.61
N MET A 64 -13.35 -0.62 -27.00
CA MET A 64 -13.70 0.63 -27.70
C MET A 64 -12.73 0.94 -28.84
N ALA A 65 -11.44 0.69 -28.64
CA ALA A 65 -10.44 0.82 -29.70
C ALA A 65 -10.69 -0.20 -30.83
N ARG A 66 -11.00 -1.46 -30.48
CA ARG A 66 -11.27 -2.55 -31.43
C ARG A 66 -12.49 -2.29 -32.29
N GLU A 67 -13.56 -1.71 -31.76
CA GLU A 67 -14.75 -1.34 -32.55
C GLU A 67 -14.48 -0.28 -33.64
N ARG A 68 -13.36 0.44 -33.53
CA ARG A 68 -12.88 1.39 -34.55
C ARG A 68 -11.63 0.90 -35.28
N GLY A 69 -11.14 -0.29 -34.91
CA GLY A 69 -9.94 -0.89 -35.47
C GLY A 69 -10.21 -1.69 -36.72
N VAL A 70 -9.13 -1.91 -37.47
CA VAL A 70 -9.08 -2.76 -38.66
C VAL A 70 -8.14 -3.94 -38.42
N LEU A 71 -8.37 -5.05 -39.12
CA LEU A 71 -7.51 -6.23 -39.02
C LEU A 71 -6.10 -5.90 -39.52
N LEU A 72 -5.07 -6.34 -38.80
CA LEU A 72 -3.67 -6.12 -39.16
C LEU A 72 -3.32 -6.72 -40.54
N SER A 73 -4.00 -7.81 -40.93
CA SER A 73 -3.73 -8.54 -42.17
C SER A 73 -4.11 -7.78 -43.43
N ASP A 74 -5.21 -7.02 -43.41
CA ASP A 74 -5.78 -6.35 -44.59
C ASP A 74 -5.82 -4.82 -44.41
N LYS A 75 -5.67 -4.33 -43.17
CA LYS A 75 -5.71 -2.91 -42.79
C LYS A 75 -6.97 -2.14 -43.23
N THR A 76 -7.98 -2.84 -43.76
CA THR A 76 -9.21 -2.25 -44.32
C THR A 76 -10.46 -2.86 -43.70
N THR A 77 -10.46 -4.16 -43.42
CA THR A 77 -11.59 -4.89 -42.83
C THR A 77 -11.80 -4.52 -41.36
N PRO A 78 -13.00 -4.07 -40.95
CA PRO A 78 -13.30 -3.75 -39.56
C PRO A 78 -13.17 -4.96 -38.63
N CYS A 79 -12.58 -4.77 -37.45
CA CYS A 79 -12.45 -5.82 -36.45
C CYS A 79 -13.78 -6.30 -35.85
N SER A 80 -14.88 -5.56 -36.04
CA SER A 80 -16.22 -5.98 -35.59
C SER A 80 -16.81 -7.11 -36.45
N ALA A 81 -16.32 -7.31 -37.68
CA ALA A 81 -16.88 -8.30 -38.61
C ALA A 81 -16.60 -9.76 -38.20
N THR A 82 -15.69 -10.01 -37.26
CA THR A 82 -15.37 -11.38 -36.81
C THR A 82 -16.44 -11.97 -35.89
N TRP A 83 -17.24 -11.15 -35.19
CA TRP A 83 -18.32 -11.64 -34.31
C TRP A 83 -19.53 -12.19 -35.07
N SER A 84 -19.78 -11.72 -36.29
CA SER A 84 -20.92 -12.12 -37.13
C SER A 84 -20.73 -13.46 -37.87
N SER A 85 -19.58 -14.14 -37.71
CA SER A 85 -19.31 -15.43 -38.37
C SER A 85 -19.72 -16.66 -37.54
N LEU A 86 -20.35 -16.46 -36.37
CA LEU A 86 -20.96 -17.52 -35.57
C LEU A 86 -22.48 -17.57 -35.85
N GLU A 87 -22.86 -18.11 -37.00
CA GLU A 87 -24.20 -18.70 -37.11
C GLU A 87 -24.22 -19.99 -36.24
N PRO A 88 -25.22 -20.16 -35.36
CA PRO A 88 -25.37 -21.39 -34.60
C PRO A 88 -25.92 -22.47 -35.54
N THR A 89 -25.04 -23.32 -36.06
CA THR A 89 -25.49 -24.57 -36.68
C THR A 89 -25.81 -25.58 -35.58
N SER A 90 -27.12 -25.70 -35.33
CA SER A 90 -27.84 -26.85 -34.75
C SER A 90 -27.92 -27.00 -33.22
N PRO A 91 -29.13 -27.27 -32.66
CA PRO A 91 -29.34 -27.43 -31.23
C PRO A 91 -29.42 -28.91 -30.83
N SER A 92 -28.37 -29.46 -30.22
CA SER A 92 -28.49 -30.71 -29.45
C SER A 92 -27.28 -30.88 -28.52
N GLY A 93 -27.45 -30.50 -27.26
CA GLY A 93 -26.46 -30.76 -26.21
C GLY A 93 -26.62 -29.78 -25.05
N THR A 94 -26.91 -30.31 -23.87
CA THR A 94 -27.02 -29.60 -22.59
C THR A 94 -25.78 -28.73 -22.33
N TRP A 95 -25.96 -27.41 -22.31
CA TRP A 95 -24.90 -26.44 -22.11
C TRP A 95 -24.53 -26.31 -20.61
N ASN A 96 -23.33 -26.75 -20.23
CA ASN A 96 -22.71 -26.44 -18.94
C ASN A 96 -21.46 -25.57 -19.17
N PRO A 97 -21.47 -24.26 -18.85
CA PRO A 97 -20.44 -23.31 -19.26
C PRO A 97 -19.12 -23.37 -18.45
N ILE A 98 -18.91 -24.37 -17.60
CA ILE A 98 -17.80 -24.38 -16.62
C ILE A 98 -16.73 -25.44 -16.93
N PHE A 99 -17.02 -26.49 -17.72
CA PHE A 99 -16.14 -27.68 -17.79
C PHE A 99 -15.58 -28.10 -19.16
N ASP A 100 -16.02 -27.54 -20.29
CA ASP A 100 -15.48 -27.95 -21.60
C ASP A 100 -14.19 -27.23 -21.97
N ALA A 101 -13.09 -27.70 -21.40
CA ALA A 101 -11.71 -27.24 -21.59
C ALA A 101 -10.92 -28.05 -22.64
N THR A 102 -11.57 -28.65 -23.64
CA THR A 102 -10.88 -29.43 -24.68
C THR A 102 -11.34 -29.05 -26.09
N ALA A 103 -10.94 -27.86 -26.55
CA ALA A 103 -10.95 -27.53 -27.97
C ALA A 103 -9.51 -27.24 -28.42
N SER A 104 -8.85 -28.28 -28.92
CA SER A 104 -7.52 -28.21 -29.54
C SER A 104 -7.53 -27.24 -30.73
N THR A 105 -6.67 -26.25 -30.71
CA THR A 105 -6.50 -25.25 -31.77
C THR A 105 -5.59 -25.77 -32.89
N LYS A 106 -6.16 -25.92 -34.10
CA LYS A 106 -5.38 -25.99 -35.36
C LYS A 106 -4.77 -24.60 -35.66
N PRO A 107 -3.54 -24.51 -36.20
CA PRO A 107 -2.95 -23.26 -36.63
C PRO A 107 -3.66 -22.79 -37.92
N GLY A 108 -4.43 -21.69 -37.83
CA GLY A 108 -5.22 -21.16 -38.94
C GLY A 108 -6.65 -20.72 -38.61
N SER A 109 -7.05 -20.71 -37.33
CA SER A 109 -8.37 -20.21 -36.90
C SER A 109 -8.45 -18.67 -36.89
N PRO A 110 -9.57 -18.04 -37.34
CA PRO A 110 -9.78 -16.58 -37.40
C PRO A 110 -9.74 -15.84 -36.04
N ARG A 111 -9.51 -16.55 -34.92
CA ARG A 111 -9.49 -15.98 -33.57
C ARG A 111 -8.17 -15.29 -33.18
N THR A 112 -7.19 -15.23 -34.09
CA THR A 112 -5.86 -14.65 -33.84
C THR A 112 -5.50 -13.45 -34.72
N SER A 113 -6.48 -12.84 -35.37
CA SER A 113 -6.24 -11.62 -36.13
C SER A 113 -6.09 -10.41 -35.19
N GLN A 114 -4.87 -9.86 -35.15
CA GLN A 114 -4.57 -8.66 -34.37
C GLN A 114 -5.29 -7.45 -34.95
N CYS A 115 -5.78 -6.56 -34.07
CA CYS A 115 -6.50 -5.35 -34.46
C CYS A 115 -5.62 -4.12 -34.28
N ILE A 116 -5.61 -3.25 -35.28
CA ILE A 116 -4.89 -1.98 -35.24
C ILE A 116 -5.84 -0.79 -35.33
N ILE A 117 -5.45 0.30 -34.69
CA ILE A 117 -6.05 1.62 -34.83
C ILE A 117 -4.98 2.59 -35.31
N HIS A 118 -5.42 3.65 -36.00
CA HIS A 118 -4.54 4.71 -36.46
C HIS A 118 -4.73 5.94 -35.57
N ILE A 119 -3.71 6.27 -34.77
CA ILE A 119 -3.70 7.49 -33.95
C ILE A 119 -2.68 8.44 -34.57
N LEU A 120 -3.14 9.59 -35.07
CA LEU A 120 -2.28 10.61 -35.69
C LEU A 120 -1.37 10.06 -36.82
N GLY A 121 -1.84 9.05 -37.55
CA GLY A 121 -1.09 8.39 -38.63
C GLY A 121 -0.14 7.26 -38.19
N ILE A 122 -0.06 6.98 -36.89
CA ILE A 122 0.75 5.88 -36.34
C ILE A 122 -0.15 4.65 -36.12
N GLU A 123 0.32 3.49 -36.57
CA GLU A 123 -0.34 2.20 -36.39
C GLU A 123 -0.09 1.68 -34.96
N ILE A 124 -1.15 1.48 -34.19
CA ILE A 124 -1.07 0.99 -32.81
C ILE A 124 -2.06 -0.17 -32.62
N ASN A 125 -1.61 -1.25 -31.98
CA ASN A 125 -2.48 -2.36 -31.62
C ASN A 125 -3.51 -1.94 -30.55
N THR A 126 -4.75 -2.40 -30.67
CA THR A 126 -5.83 -2.07 -29.73
C THR A 126 -5.51 -2.43 -28.29
N ALA A 127 -4.78 -3.53 -28.05
CA ALA A 127 -4.34 -3.91 -26.71
C ALA A 127 -3.23 -2.97 -26.20
N SER A 128 -2.33 -2.54 -27.08
CA SER A 128 -1.27 -1.57 -26.76
C SER A 128 -1.84 -0.19 -26.41
N PHE A 129 -2.97 0.22 -26.99
CA PHE A 129 -3.65 1.46 -26.63
C PHE A 129 -4.03 1.52 -25.14
N ALA A 130 -4.61 0.44 -24.61
CA ALA A 130 -4.93 0.35 -23.18
C ALA A 130 -3.65 0.44 -22.34
N MET A 131 -2.61 -0.33 -22.68
CA MET A 131 -1.33 -0.33 -21.97
C MET A 131 -0.64 1.04 -21.98
N TYR A 132 -0.62 1.74 -23.13
CA TYR A 132 -0.07 3.09 -23.24
C TYR A 132 -0.86 4.10 -22.40
N THR A 133 -2.19 4.00 -22.39
CA THR A 133 -3.04 4.84 -21.55
C THR A 133 -2.69 4.67 -20.07
N PHE A 134 -2.51 3.42 -19.61
CA PHE A 134 -2.08 3.15 -18.23
C PHE A 134 -0.66 3.66 -17.96
N SER A 135 0.29 3.42 -18.85
CA SER A 135 1.67 3.89 -18.68
C SER A 135 1.74 5.42 -18.55
N VAL A 136 1.05 6.15 -19.44
CA VAL A 136 0.94 7.62 -19.37
C VAL A 136 0.25 8.05 -18.08
N SER A 137 -0.81 7.35 -17.66
CA SER A 137 -1.50 7.66 -16.41
C SER A 137 -0.61 7.51 -15.18
N VAL A 138 0.22 6.47 -15.12
CA VAL A 138 1.14 6.22 -14.00
C VAL A 138 2.26 7.27 -13.98
N PHE A 139 2.74 7.70 -15.14
CA PHE A 139 3.71 8.79 -15.24
C PHE A 139 3.14 10.13 -14.73
N ILE A 140 1.93 10.50 -15.18
CA ILE A 140 1.24 11.71 -14.72
C ILE A 140 0.90 11.62 -13.23
N GLN A 141 0.50 10.44 -12.76
CA GLN A 141 0.25 10.15 -11.34
C GLN A 141 1.49 10.41 -10.49
N ALA A 142 2.67 9.97 -10.92
CA ALA A 142 3.92 10.23 -10.20
C ALA A 142 4.19 11.74 -10.08
N ILE A 143 4.07 12.50 -11.17
CA ILE A 143 4.24 13.96 -11.18
C ILE A 143 3.24 14.64 -10.24
N LEU A 144 1.97 14.22 -10.27
CA LEU A 144 0.93 14.79 -9.40
C LEU A 144 1.22 14.51 -7.92
N ILE A 145 1.55 13.26 -7.57
CA ILE A 145 1.86 12.84 -6.20
C ILE A 145 3.03 13.66 -5.63
N ILE A 146 4.09 13.87 -6.42
CA ILE A 146 5.23 14.72 -6.06
C ILE A 146 4.78 16.16 -5.80
N SER A 147 3.95 16.70 -6.68
CA SER A 147 3.58 18.12 -6.66
C SER A 147 2.61 18.47 -5.53
N MET A 148 1.78 17.52 -5.07
CA MET A 148 0.80 17.77 -4.01
C MET A 148 1.31 17.45 -2.60
N SER A 149 2.29 16.55 -2.46
CA SER A 149 2.66 15.99 -1.14
C SER A 149 3.20 17.03 -0.18
N GLY A 150 3.92 18.02 -0.70
CA GLY A 150 4.41 19.17 0.07
C GLY A 150 3.28 20.02 0.68
N ALA A 151 2.21 20.35 -0.06
CA ALA A 151 1.04 21.03 0.52
C ALA A 151 0.29 20.15 1.50
N ALA A 152 0.17 18.85 1.19
CA ALA A 152 -0.65 17.93 1.96
C ALA A 152 -0.15 17.73 3.40
N ASP A 153 1.11 18.03 3.68
CA ASP A 153 1.67 18.02 5.02
C ASP A 153 1.45 19.30 5.82
N HIS A 154 0.89 20.35 5.21
CA HIS A 154 0.67 21.62 5.88
C HIS A 154 -0.82 21.96 5.99
N GLY A 155 -1.20 22.63 7.07
CA GLY A 155 -2.58 23.09 7.30
C GLY A 155 -3.63 21.98 7.11
N SER A 156 -4.84 22.35 6.67
CA SER A 156 -5.96 21.41 6.45
C SER A 156 -5.99 20.79 5.03
N TYR A 157 -4.93 20.98 4.24
CA TYR A 157 -4.91 20.61 2.82
C TYR A 157 -4.97 19.10 2.60
N ARG A 158 -4.48 18.27 3.53
CA ARG A 158 -4.49 16.81 3.43
C ARG A 158 -5.89 16.25 3.13
N LYS A 159 -6.86 16.59 3.99
CA LYS A 159 -8.25 16.16 3.83
C LYS A 159 -8.89 16.78 2.59
N MET A 160 -8.65 18.07 2.36
CA MET A 160 -9.24 18.79 1.24
C MET A 160 -8.82 18.15 -0.10
N LEU A 161 -7.51 17.93 -0.30
CA LEU A 161 -6.96 17.32 -1.49
C LEU A 161 -7.46 15.87 -1.67
N LEU A 162 -7.56 15.10 -0.58
CA LEU A 162 -8.06 13.72 -0.63
C LEU A 162 -9.48 13.68 -1.21
N ILE A 163 -10.37 14.56 -0.73
CA ILE A 163 -11.75 14.61 -1.19
C ILE A 163 -11.85 15.16 -2.63
N ILE A 164 -11.08 16.20 -2.97
CA ILE A 164 -11.08 16.77 -4.34
C ILE A 164 -10.65 15.70 -5.36
N PHE A 165 -9.53 15.01 -5.12
CA PHE A 165 -9.07 13.96 -6.04
C PHE A 165 -10.04 12.79 -6.09
N ALA A 166 -10.62 12.38 -4.97
CA ALA A 166 -11.65 11.34 -4.95
C ALA A 166 -12.88 11.71 -5.80
N LEU A 167 -13.36 12.96 -5.72
CA LEU A 167 -14.50 13.43 -6.50
C LEU A 167 -14.16 13.52 -7.99
N ILE A 168 -13.00 14.08 -8.36
CA ILE A 168 -12.58 14.17 -9.76
C ILE A 168 -12.42 12.76 -10.35
N GLY A 169 -11.78 11.84 -9.64
CA GLY A 169 -11.56 10.47 -10.11
C GLY A 169 -12.87 9.69 -10.25
N SER A 170 -13.76 9.75 -9.26
CA SER A 170 -15.05 9.07 -9.30
C SER A 170 -15.97 9.62 -10.41
N VAL A 171 -16.03 10.95 -10.58
CA VAL A 171 -16.78 11.58 -11.67
C VAL A 171 -16.20 11.21 -13.03
N SER A 172 -14.87 11.25 -13.20
CA SER A 172 -14.23 10.84 -14.45
C SER A 172 -14.52 9.37 -14.78
N THR A 173 -14.64 8.50 -13.77
CA THR A 173 -15.03 7.10 -13.95
C THR A 173 -16.51 6.97 -14.34
N MET A 174 -17.40 7.76 -13.74
CA MET A 174 -18.83 7.80 -14.11
C MET A 174 -19.06 8.29 -15.55
N LEU A 175 -18.24 9.22 -16.03
CA LEU A 175 -18.36 9.78 -17.38
C LEU A 175 -18.12 8.75 -18.50
N PHE A 176 -17.57 7.57 -18.21
CA PHE A 176 -17.45 6.48 -19.19
C PHE A 176 -18.79 6.05 -19.80
N LEU A 177 -19.91 6.23 -19.09
CA LEU A 177 -21.24 5.93 -19.62
C LEU A 177 -21.56 6.75 -20.88
N ALA A 178 -21.10 8.01 -20.91
CA ALA A 178 -21.31 8.92 -22.03
C ALA A 178 -20.29 8.75 -23.17
N VAL A 179 -19.19 8.02 -22.93
CA VAL A 179 -18.15 7.80 -23.94
C VAL A 179 -18.67 6.81 -24.98
N VAL A 180 -18.83 7.27 -26.21
CA VAL A 180 -19.16 6.42 -27.37
C VAL A 180 -17.85 5.87 -27.96
N PRO A 181 -17.81 4.65 -28.53
CA PRO A 181 -16.62 4.07 -29.17
C PRO A 181 -15.92 4.98 -30.19
N ARG A 182 -16.66 5.88 -30.85
CA ARG A 182 -16.11 6.91 -31.75
C ARG A 182 -15.14 7.88 -31.04
N LEU A 183 -15.30 8.06 -29.74
CA LEU A 183 -14.52 8.93 -28.87
C LEU A 183 -13.62 8.11 -27.92
N TYR A 184 -13.09 6.96 -28.36
CA TYR A 184 -12.25 6.10 -27.53
C TYR A 184 -11.03 6.84 -26.92
N LEU A 185 -10.48 7.85 -27.60
CA LEU A 185 -9.43 8.73 -27.06
C LEU A 185 -9.88 9.52 -25.82
N LEU A 186 -11.14 9.97 -25.80
CA LEU A 186 -11.73 10.62 -24.62
C LEU A 186 -11.87 9.62 -23.46
N GLY A 187 -12.21 8.36 -23.76
CA GLY A 187 -12.15 7.27 -22.79
C GLY A 187 -10.75 7.08 -22.21
N GLY A 188 -9.72 7.13 -23.05
CA GLY A 188 -8.32 7.11 -22.61
C GLY A 188 -7.98 8.27 -21.67
N LEU A 189 -8.42 9.49 -22.00
CA LEU A 189 -8.24 10.66 -21.14
C LEU A 189 -8.92 10.49 -19.76
N PHE A 190 -10.16 10.00 -19.73
CA PHE A 190 -10.85 9.75 -18.46
C PHE A 190 -10.20 8.64 -17.63
N ALA A 191 -9.65 7.60 -18.27
CA ALA A 191 -8.86 6.58 -17.58
C ALA A 191 -7.61 7.19 -16.94
N ILE A 192 -6.91 8.07 -17.66
CA ILE A 192 -5.73 8.78 -17.15
C ILE A 192 -6.09 9.61 -15.92
N ILE A 193 -7.14 10.43 -16.01
CA ILE A 193 -7.61 11.28 -14.90
C ILE A 193 -8.01 10.41 -13.70
N ALA A 194 -8.82 9.38 -13.92
CA ALA A 194 -9.32 8.50 -12.85
C ALA A 194 -8.17 7.81 -12.10
N ASN A 195 -7.21 7.21 -12.82
CA ASN A 195 -6.08 6.54 -12.19
C ASN A 195 -5.15 7.52 -11.45
N THR A 196 -4.87 8.67 -12.07
CA THR A 196 -4.03 9.72 -11.46
C THR A 196 -4.64 10.21 -10.14
N CYS A 197 -5.95 10.48 -10.15
CA CYS A 197 -6.69 10.93 -8.98
C CYS A 197 -6.78 9.85 -7.89
N PHE A 198 -7.01 8.59 -8.27
CA PHE A 198 -6.97 7.46 -7.33
C PHE A 198 -5.62 7.37 -6.63
N GLY A 199 -4.52 7.43 -7.39
CA GLY A 199 -3.18 7.41 -6.86
C GLY A 199 -2.92 8.49 -5.82
N ALA A 200 -3.30 9.72 -6.16
CA ALA A 200 -3.16 10.86 -5.29
C ALA A 200 -3.99 10.73 -4.00
N SER A 201 -5.27 10.41 -4.13
CA SER A 201 -6.14 10.28 -2.97
C SER A 201 -5.74 9.12 -2.04
N PHE A 202 -5.20 8.03 -2.59
CA PHE A 202 -4.73 6.89 -1.82
C PHE A 202 -3.45 7.21 -1.02
N VAL A 203 -2.51 7.97 -1.59
CA VAL A 203 -1.33 8.47 -0.84
C VAL A 203 -1.78 9.31 0.36
N LEU A 204 -2.76 10.19 0.15
CA LEU A 204 -3.30 11.04 1.20
C LEU A 204 -4.02 10.21 2.27
N LEU A 205 -4.77 9.17 1.89
CA LEU A 205 -5.40 8.24 2.82
C LEU A 205 -4.35 7.53 3.70
N ASN A 206 -3.24 7.12 3.08
CA ASN A 206 -2.14 6.44 3.77
C ASN A 206 -1.47 7.35 4.79
N SER A 207 -1.31 8.64 4.48
CA SER A 207 -0.75 9.64 5.40
C SER A 207 -1.58 9.88 6.67
N PHE A 208 -2.86 9.51 6.71
CA PHE A 208 -3.66 9.57 7.94
C PHE A 208 -3.38 8.43 8.92
N LEU A 209 -2.82 7.29 8.45
CA LEU A 209 -2.63 6.12 9.30
C LEU A 209 -1.74 6.42 10.54
N PRO A 210 -0.55 7.03 10.39
CA PRO A 210 0.30 7.35 11.55
C PRO A 210 -0.38 8.33 12.53
N LEU A 211 -1.16 9.28 12.01
CA LEU A 211 -1.89 10.24 12.85
C LEU A 211 -3.00 9.56 13.67
N LEU A 212 -3.77 8.68 13.04
CA LEU A 212 -4.85 7.95 13.71
C LEU A 212 -4.33 7.04 14.82
N VAL A 213 -3.15 6.43 14.60
CA VAL A 213 -2.44 5.62 15.59
C VAL A 213 -1.96 6.51 16.73
N ARG A 214 -1.20 7.58 16.45
CA ARG A 214 -0.63 8.47 17.49
C ARG A 214 -1.67 8.99 18.47
N TYR A 215 -2.86 9.35 17.99
CA TYR A 215 -3.94 9.90 18.81
C TYR A 215 -4.97 8.85 19.28
N HIS A 216 -4.70 7.56 19.11
CA HIS A 216 -5.65 6.51 19.46
C HIS A 216 -5.81 6.37 20.99
N PRO A 217 -7.06 6.25 21.52
CA PRO A 217 -7.31 6.23 22.97
C PRO A 217 -6.58 5.11 23.73
N VAL A 218 -6.35 3.95 23.09
CA VAL A 218 -5.61 2.83 23.69
C VAL A 218 -4.17 3.20 24.07
N LEU A 219 -3.52 4.07 23.29
CA LEU A 219 -2.15 4.51 23.58
C LEU A 219 -2.13 5.67 24.58
N LEU A 220 -3.12 6.57 24.51
CA LEU A 220 -3.27 7.71 25.41
C LEU A 220 -3.69 7.32 26.83
N GLY A 221 -4.64 6.37 26.97
CA GLY A 221 -5.12 5.89 28.27
C GLY A 221 -4.07 5.13 29.09
N ARG A 222 -2.99 4.65 28.45
CA ARG A 222 -1.85 4.04 29.14
C ARG A 222 -0.82 5.06 29.62
N HIS A 223 -0.65 6.18 28.91
CA HIS A 223 0.21 7.28 29.37
C HIS A 223 -0.29 7.87 30.70
N GLY A 224 -1.61 7.94 30.91
CA GLY A 224 -2.21 8.37 32.19
C GLY A 224 -1.99 7.39 33.35
N ARG A 225 -1.58 6.15 33.08
CA ARG A 225 -1.29 5.12 34.11
C ARG A 225 0.18 5.09 34.52
N GLU A 226 1.09 5.48 33.63
CA GLU A 226 2.54 5.59 33.89
C GLU A 226 2.96 6.97 34.43
N GLY A 227 2.11 7.99 34.28
CA GLY A 227 2.42 9.39 34.67
C GLY A 227 2.02 9.81 36.08
N LEU A 228 1.53 8.90 36.93
CA LEU A 228 1.34 9.18 38.36
C LEU A 228 2.61 8.78 39.10
N PRO A 229 3.39 9.73 39.66
CA PRO A 229 4.37 9.38 40.67
C PRO A 229 3.59 8.69 41.77
N THR A 230 3.92 7.43 42.07
CA THR A 230 3.42 6.80 43.28
C THR A 230 4.19 7.44 44.44
N GLU A 231 3.79 8.63 44.86
CA GLU A 231 4.10 9.14 46.19
C GLU A 231 3.38 8.24 47.19
N THR A 232 4.00 7.11 47.49
CA THR A 232 3.71 6.36 48.71
C THR A 232 4.65 6.86 49.79
N ASN A 233 4.40 8.08 50.26
CA ASN A 233 4.93 8.57 51.54
C ASN A 233 3.77 8.62 52.55
N HIS A 234 3.77 7.59 53.40
CA HIS A 234 3.29 7.51 54.79
C HIS A 234 1.90 8.04 55.18
N TYR A 235 1.09 7.15 55.76
CA TYR A 235 0.69 7.25 57.19
C TYR A 235 0.31 5.86 57.71
N SER A 236 1.27 5.19 58.33
CA SER A 236 1.03 3.97 59.12
C SER A 236 0.80 4.40 60.56
N THR A 237 -0.44 4.46 60.98
CA THR A 237 -0.80 4.56 62.40
C THR A 237 -0.55 3.20 63.04
N SER A 238 0.45 3.08 63.90
CA SER A 238 0.46 2.06 64.95
C SER A 238 1.24 2.52 66.16
N THR A 239 0.48 2.64 67.23
CA THR A 239 0.90 2.89 68.60
C THR A 239 1.45 1.60 69.23
N ALA A 240 2.41 1.79 70.13
CA ALA A 240 2.82 0.93 71.26
C ALA A 240 3.98 -0.07 71.08
N GLY A 241 5.07 0.18 71.84
CA GLY A 241 5.74 -0.87 72.63
C GLY A 241 7.29 -0.90 72.62
N GLY A 242 7.93 -0.38 73.67
CA GLY A 242 9.17 -0.95 74.24
C GLY A 242 10.50 -0.20 74.03
N PRO A 243 11.30 0.09 75.09
CA PRO A 243 12.61 0.75 75.01
C PRO A 243 13.81 -0.21 75.19
N GLY A 244 14.97 0.18 74.61
CA GLY A 244 16.30 -0.40 74.81
C GLY A 244 16.97 -0.77 73.48
N GLN A 245 18.26 -0.61 73.20
CA GLN A 245 19.45 -0.12 73.90
C GLN A 245 20.60 -0.10 72.84
N THR A 246 21.55 0.85 72.91
CA THR A 246 22.99 0.81 72.48
C THR A 246 23.37 0.52 71.00
N GLU A 247 24.03 1.48 70.30
CA GLU A 247 25.49 1.54 69.93
C GLU A 247 25.85 0.59 68.74
N GLU A 248 26.62 0.89 67.69
CA GLU A 248 27.64 1.88 67.33
C GLU A 248 27.88 1.84 65.79
N THR A 249 28.09 3.02 65.20
CA THR A 249 29.22 3.43 64.33
C THR A 249 29.59 2.65 63.05
N GLU A 250 29.26 3.27 61.91
CA GLU A 250 30.08 3.59 60.71
C GLU A 250 30.92 2.49 59.99
N THR A 251 31.23 2.53 58.69
CA THR A 251 30.88 3.31 57.50
C THR A 251 31.45 2.48 56.32
N THR A 252 31.09 2.85 55.09
CA THR A 252 31.79 2.49 53.83
C THR A 252 31.22 1.31 53.03
N SER A 253 30.05 1.51 52.44
CA SER A 253 29.74 0.91 51.13
C SER A 253 28.76 1.78 50.31
N LEU A 254 29.01 3.09 50.21
CA LEU A 254 28.17 4.02 49.42
C LEU A 254 28.61 4.20 47.95
N LEU A 255 29.62 3.47 47.47
CA LEU A 255 30.09 3.59 46.08
C LEU A 255 29.65 2.45 45.13
N ARG A 256 28.89 1.45 45.62
CA ARG A 256 28.41 0.33 44.78
C ARG A 256 26.92 0.43 44.43
N SER A 257 26.16 1.25 45.15
CA SER A 257 24.71 1.40 44.96
C SER A 257 24.32 2.44 43.90
N GLU A 258 25.16 3.42 43.58
CA GLU A 258 24.88 4.41 42.51
C GLU A 258 25.19 3.89 41.10
N GLN A 259 26.26 3.08 40.92
CA GLN A 259 26.55 2.50 39.60
C GLN A 259 25.55 1.42 39.17
N ILE A 260 24.92 0.71 40.12
CA ILE A 260 23.89 -0.28 39.80
C ILE A 260 22.54 0.38 39.50
N ARG A 261 22.22 1.54 40.12
CA ARG A 261 20.97 2.28 39.85
C ARG A 261 20.95 2.92 38.45
N ASN A 262 22.08 3.43 37.97
CA ASN A 262 22.16 4.00 36.63
C ASN A 262 22.17 2.93 35.52
N ALA A 263 22.74 1.75 35.78
CA ALA A 263 22.67 0.63 34.84
C ALA A 263 21.25 0.03 34.73
N SER A 264 20.48 0.02 35.83
CA SER A 264 19.08 -0.42 35.81
C SER A 264 18.14 0.59 35.13
N SER A 265 18.37 1.90 35.24
CA SER A 265 17.52 2.90 34.58
C SER A 265 17.73 2.97 33.06
N LEU A 266 18.95 2.71 32.59
CA LEU A 266 19.30 2.66 31.16
C LEU A 266 18.66 1.46 30.43
N GLY A 267 18.53 0.32 31.11
CA GLY A 267 17.83 -0.86 30.59
C GLY A 267 16.31 -0.65 30.53
N ASP A 268 15.75 0.03 31.54
CA ASP A 268 14.31 0.25 31.67
C ASP A 268 13.78 1.22 30.59
N ASP A 269 14.46 2.34 30.34
CA ASP A 269 14.04 3.30 29.30
C ASP A 269 14.06 2.70 27.89
N THR A 270 15.06 1.89 27.57
CA THR A 270 15.17 1.21 26.27
C THR A 270 14.09 0.15 26.10
N GLN A 271 13.82 -0.63 27.16
CA GLN A 271 12.80 -1.67 27.16
C GLN A 271 11.38 -1.07 27.11
N VAL A 272 11.13 0.03 27.83
CA VAL A 272 9.88 0.78 27.79
C VAL A 272 9.66 1.39 26.40
N PHE A 273 10.67 2.00 25.79
CA PHE A 273 10.58 2.57 24.44
C PHE A 273 10.31 1.49 23.37
N SER A 274 11.04 0.37 23.39
CA SER A 274 10.81 -0.79 22.52
C SER A 274 9.38 -1.34 22.67
N SER A 275 8.89 -1.44 23.91
CA SER A 275 7.52 -1.90 24.19
C SER A 275 6.45 -0.95 23.62
N LYS A 276 6.68 0.36 23.67
CA LYS A 276 5.79 1.39 23.10
C LYS A 276 5.75 1.28 21.57
N ILE A 277 6.92 1.16 20.92
CA ILE A 277 7.01 0.95 19.47
C ILE A 277 6.28 -0.32 19.04
N SER A 278 6.49 -1.42 19.76
CA SER A 278 5.82 -2.69 19.47
C SER A 278 4.29 -2.55 19.54
N GLN A 279 3.77 -1.75 20.48
CA GLN A 279 2.33 -1.52 20.63
C GLN A 279 1.76 -0.62 19.53
N GLU A 280 2.44 0.47 19.19
CA GLU A 280 2.05 1.36 18.09
C GLU A 280 2.01 0.60 16.77
N LEU A 281 3.03 -0.20 16.49
CA LEU A 281 3.09 -1.04 15.29
C LEU A 281 1.99 -2.11 15.27
N LYS A 282 1.70 -2.78 16.39
CA LYS A 282 0.58 -3.74 16.51
C LYS A 282 -0.77 -3.08 16.23
N LEU A 283 -0.97 -1.85 16.72
CA LEU A 283 -2.19 -1.09 16.49
C LEU A 283 -2.30 -0.59 15.05
N SER A 284 -1.21 -0.04 14.51
CA SER A 284 -1.07 0.40 13.11
C SER A 284 -1.37 -0.74 12.15
N THR A 285 -0.79 -1.92 12.40
CA THR A 285 -1.04 -3.14 11.62
C THR A 285 -2.50 -3.55 11.70
N LYS A 286 -3.12 -3.52 12.89
CA LYS A 286 -4.55 -3.87 13.07
C LYS A 286 -5.46 -2.93 12.28
N LEU A 287 -5.21 -1.62 12.37
CA LEU A 287 -5.98 -0.61 11.66
C LEU A 287 -5.80 -0.74 10.14
N SER A 288 -4.57 -0.93 9.68
CA SER A 288 -4.27 -1.14 8.26
C SER A 288 -4.88 -2.43 7.71
N SER A 289 -4.74 -3.55 8.42
CA SER A 289 -5.33 -4.86 8.08
C SER A 289 -6.85 -4.78 7.98
N ASN A 290 -7.51 -4.14 8.95
CA ASN A 290 -8.95 -3.89 8.87
C ASN A 290 -9.32 -3.03 7.66
N GLY A 291 -8.52 -2.00 7.36
CA GLY A 291 -8.76 -1.11 6.22
C GLY A 291 -8.68 -1.82 4.87
N ILE A 292 -7.61 -2.59 4.64
CA ILE A 292 -7.42 -3.39 3.43
C ILE A 292 -8.49 -4.48 3.34
N GLY A 293 -8.77 -5.19 4.44
CA GLY A 293 -9.79 -6.24 4.49
C GLY A 293 -11.19 -5.72 4.15
N ILE A 294 -11.60 -4.59 4.73
CA ILE A 294 -12.87 -3.92 4.41
C ILE A 294 -12.89 -3.52 2.93
N GLY A 295 -11.82 -2.90 2.41
CA GLY A 295 -11.71 -2.52 1.01
C GLY A 295 -11.87 -3.70 0.04
N TYR A 296 -11.20 -4.81 0.30
CA TYR A 296 -11.31 -6.03 -0.51
C TYR A 296 -12.69 -6.68 -0.41
N ILE A 297 -13.37 -6.63 0.73
CA ILE A 297 -14.77 -7.09 0.84
C ILE A 297 -15.65 -6.25 -0.09
N GLY A 298 -15.49 -4.92 -0.07
CA GLY A 298 -16.22 -4.03 -0.97
C GLY A 298 -15.94 -4.34 -2.44
N ALA A 299 -14.68 -4.66 -2.76
CA ALA A 299 -14.28 -5.01 -4.12
C ALA A 299 -14.92 -6.31 -4.57
N VAL A 300 -14.93 -7.35 -3.75
CA VAL A 300 -15.59 -8.64 -4.08
C VAL A 300 -17.10 -8.43 -4.32
N ILE A 301 -17.78 -7.66 -3.46
CA ILE A 301 -19.22 -7.38 -3.60
C ILE A 301 -19.50 -6.66 -4.92
N LEU A 302 -18.77 -5.58 -5.20
CA LEU A 302 -19.02 -4.83 -6.43
C LEU A 302 -18.57 -5.61 -7.66
N GLN A 303 -17.45 -6.32 -7.61
CA GLN A 303 -16.96 -7.17 -8.70
C GLN A 303 -18.00 -8.23 -9.08
N ALA A 304 -18.59 -8.92 -8.11
CA ALA A 304 -19.66 -9.90 -8.36
C ALA A 304 -20.89 -9.24 -9.01
N THR A 305 -21.29 -8.08 -8.50
CA THR A 305 -22.40 -7.30 -9.07
C THR A 305 -22.12 -6.87 -10.51
N CYS A 306 -20.90 -6.40 -10.80
CA CYS A 306 -20.49 -6.00 -12.15
C CYS A 306 -20.44 -7.19 -13.12
N ILE A 307 -19.97 -8.36 -12.68
CA ILE A 307 -19.99 -9.57 -13.50
C ILE A 307 -21.43 -9.96 -13.85
N LEU A 308 -22.34 -9.94 -12.87
CA LEU A 308 -23.77 -10.21 -13.10
C LEU A 308 -24.34 -9.25 -14.16
N VAL A 309 -24.09 -7.95 -14.02
CA VAL A 309 -24.55 -6.94 -14.99
C VAL A 309 -24.03 -7.23 -16.38
N VAL A 310 -22.74 -7.58 -16.54
CA VAL A 310 -22.12 -7.87 -17.84
C VAL A 310 -22.71 -9.11 -18.50
N VAL A 311 -23.06 -10.14 -17.71
CA VAL A 311 -23.70 -11.36 -18.21
C VAL A 311 -25.12 -11.05 -18.69
N GLU A 312 -25.92 -10.36 -17.88
CA GLU A 312 -27.31 -10.00 -18.22
C GLU A 312 -27.41 -9.07 -19.43
N THR A 313 -26.42 -8.19 -19.63
CA THR A 313 -26.37 -7.24 -20.76
C THR A 313 -25.63 -7.77 -21.99
N HIS A 314 -25.43 -9.10 -22.06
CA HIS A 314 -24.83 -9.82 -23.19
C HIS A 314 -23.42 -9.35 -23.58
N GLN A 315 -22.61 -8.92 -22.61
CA GLN A 315 -21.19 -8.56 -22.81
C GLN A 315 -20.94 -7.47 -23.87
N THR A 316 -21.94 -6.61 -24.12
CA THR A 316 -21.79 -5.48 -25.05
C THR A 316 -20.85 -4.40 -24.51
N THR A 317 -20.36 -3.52 -25.38
CA THR A 317 -19.56 -2.34 -24.97
C THR A 317 -20.36 -1.36 -24.11
N PHE A 318 -21.69 -1.36 -24.21
CA PHE A 318 -22.54 -0.64 -23.25
C PHE A 318 -22.44 -1.24 -21.84
N SER A 319 -22.46 -2.56 -21.71
CA SER A 319 -22.27 -3.28 -20.44
C SER A 319 -21.02 -2.85 -19.70
N LEU A 320 -19.89 -2.80 -20.40
CA LEU A 320 -18.59 -2.44 -19.83
C LEU A 320 -18.56 -0.99 -19.35
N ARG A 321 -19.16 -0.07 -20.12
CA ARG A 321 -19.31 1.34 -19.73
C ARG A 321 -20.25 1.52 -18.54
N LEU A 322 -21.34 0.75 -18.49
CA LEU A 322 -22.28 0.74 -17.37
C LEU A 322 -21.61 0.24 -16.08
N VAL A 323 -20.79 -0.81 -16.17
CA VAL A 323 -20.00 -1.30 -15.04
C VAL A 323 -19.03 -0.24 -14.52
N LEU A 324 -18.30 0.45 -15.40
CA LEU A 324 -17.43 1.55 -14.99
C LEU A 324 -18.22 2.68 -14.31
N PHE A 325 -19.42 2.99 -14.79
CA PHE A 325 -20.31 3.94 -14.12
C PHE A 325 -20.68 3.49 -12.70
N LEU A 326 -21.04 2.21 -12.51
CA LEU A 326 -21.34 1.67 -11.18
C LEU A 326 -20.14 1.73 -10.23
N ILE A 327 -18.93 1.47 -10.74
CA ILE A 327 -17.69 1.59 -9.96
C ILE A 327 -17.43 3.05 -9.57
N GLY A 328 -17.58 3.98 -10.51
CA GLY A 328 -17.46 5.41 -10.23
C GLY A 328 -18.51 5.90 -9.21
N LEU A 329 -19.75 5.43 -9.34
CA LEU A 329 -20.85 5.76 -8.43
C LEU A 329 -20.59 5.25 -7.01
N TRP A 330 -20.11 4.01 -6.89
CA TRP A 330 -19.69 3.44 -5.60
C TRP A 330 -18.60 4.29 -4.94
N TRP A 331 -17.55 4.61 -5.69
CA TRP A 331 -16.45 5.43 -5.19
C TRP A 331 -16.95 6.83 -4.76
N PHE A 332 -17.85 7.45 -5.54
CA PHE A 332 -18.46 8.74 -5.21
C PHE A 332 -19.27 8.69 -3.91
N ILE A 333 -20.22 7.75 -3.80
CA ILE A 333 -21.13 7.63 -2.65
C ILE A 333 -20.35 7.41 -1.36
N PHE A 334 -19.39 6.49 -1.35
CA PHE A 334 -18.64 6.13 -0.15
C PHE A 334 -17.50 7.10 0.18
N THR A 335 -17.21 8.06 -0.71
CA THR A 335 -16.37 9.23 -0.39
C THR A 335 -17.10 10.24 0.50
N ILE A 336 -18.44 10.31 0.45
CA ILE A 336 -19.23 11.29 1.22
C ILE A 336 -19.09 11.08 2.75
N PRO A 337 -19.22 9.86 3.32
CA PRO A 337 -18.99 9.66 4.75
C PRO A 337 -17.57 10.01 5.17
N ALA A 338 -16.56 9.75 4.33
CA ALA A 338 -15.20 10.18 4.58
C ALA A 338 -15.08 11.72 4.64
N ALA A 339 -15.74 12.44 3.72
CA ALA A 339 -15.78 13.90 3.74
C ALA A 339 -16.38 14.47 5.03
N VAL A 340 -17.43 13.83 5.55
CA VAL A 340 -18.16 14.32 6.74
C VAL A 340 -17.52 13.88 8.05
N TRP A 341 -17.03 12.64 8.14
CA TRP A 341 -16.58 12.05 9.41
C TRP A 341 -15.08 12.14 9.66
N LEU A 342 -14.25 12.15 8.61
CA LEU A 342 -12.80 12.26 8.76
C LEU A 342 -12.44 13.67 9.22
N ARG A 343 -11.62 13.80 10.27
CA ARG A 343 -11.13 15.12 10.71
C ARG A 343 -9.97 15.57 9.84
N ALA A 344 -9.78 16.89 9.72
CA ALA A 344 -8.74 17.44 8.86
C ALA A 344 -7.31 17.21 9.39
N ARG A 345 -7.15 17.10 10.73
CA ARG A 345 -5.88 16.92 11.45
C ARG A 345 -4.76 17.79 10.84
N PRO A 346 -4.85 19.12 11.03
CA PRO A 346 -3.99 20.03 10.29
C PRO A 346 -2.51 19.82 10.64
N GLY A 347 -1.66 19.86 9.63
CA GLY A 347 -0.20 19.85 9.79
C GLY A 347 0.36 21.24 10.12
N PRO A 348 1.68 21.37 10.29
CA PRO A 348 2.32 22.66 10.56
C PRO A 348 1.90 23.72 9.52
N PRO A 349 1.80 25.00 9.91
CA PRO A 349 1.46 26.06 8.97
C PRO A 349 2.50 26.12 7.86
N LEU A 350 2.07 26.41 6.63
CA LEU A 350 3.00 26.64 5.53
C LEU A 350 3.96 27.77 5.96
N PRO A 351 5.29 27.58 5.87
CA PRO A 351 6.26 28.61 6.22
C PRO A 351 6.24 29.82 5.26
N TYR A 352 5.20 29.96 4.43
CA TYR A 352 5.05 30.99 3.42
C TYR A 352 3.70 31.67 3.59
N GLU A 353 3.69 32.78 4.33
CA GLU A 353 2.54 33.65 4.46
C GLU A 353 2.72 34.86 3.54
N LYS A 354 1.73 35.07 2.65
CA LYS A 354 1.47 36.29 1.86
C LYS A 354 2.69 36.93 1.18
N GLU A 355 2.95 36.54 -0.07
CA GLU A 355 2.98 37.51 -1.17
C GLU A 355 2.85 36.81 -2.53
N SER A 356 2.12 37.48 -3.41
CA SER A 356 1.51 37.07 -4.67
C SER A 356 2.38 36.31 -5.66
N GLY A 357 1.80 35.27 -6.28
CA GLY A 357 2.13 34.91 -7.66
C GLY A 357 2.44 33.44 -7.92
N THR A 358 1.47 32.79 -8.56
CA THR A 358 1.62 31.63 -9.45
C THR A 358 1.71 30.24 -8.80
N TRP A 359 0.81 29.35 -9.21
CA TRP A 359 0.87 27.89 -9.03
C TRP A 359 2.27 27.29 -9.32
N ILE A 360 3.06 27.96 -10.16
CA ILE A 360 4.46 27.65 -10.46
C ILE A 360 5.36 27.79 -9.21
N SER A 361 5.20 28.83 -8.39
CA SER A 361 5.95 29.01 -7.13
C SER A 361 5.66 27.88 -6.13
N TYR A 362 4.38 27.50 -6.02
CA TYR A 362 3.97 26.35 -5.22
C TYR A 362 4.56 25.04 -5.76
N MET A 363 4.55 24.83 -7.08
CA MET A 363 5.13 23.63 -7.69
C MET A 363 6.65 23.58 -7.49
N VAL A 364 7.37 24.68 -7.64
CA VAL A 364 8.80 24.79 -7.34
C VAL A 364 9.07 24.48 -5.86
N TYR A 365 8.24 24.97 -4.94
CA TYR A 365 8.34 24.63 -3.53
C TYR A 365 8.13 23.14 -3.27
N ALA A 366 7.08 22.54 -3.83
CA ALA A 366 6.78 21.11 -3.68
C ALA A 366 7.93 20.23 -4.19
N TRP A 367 8.48 20.55 -5.37
CA TRP A 367 9.61 19.84 -5.95
C TRP A 367 10.91 20.04 -5.15
N LYS A 368 11.19 21.25 -4.66
CA LYS A 368 12.33 21.52 -3.77
C LYS A 368 12.15 20.87 -2.39
N SER A 369 10.92 20.74 -1.92
CA SER A 369 10.57 20.04 -0.68
C SER A 369 10.81 18.54 -0.84
N LEU A 370 10.31 17.93 -1.93
CA LEU A 370 10.58 16.52 -2.21
C LEU A 370 12.07 16.25 -2.42
N GLY A 371 12.79 17.10 -3.16
CA GLY A 371 14.24 16.96 -3.33
C GLY A 371 14.97 16.95 -1.99
N ARG A 372 14.54 17.81 -1.05
CA ARG A 372 15.03 17.78 0.33
C ARG A 372 14.63 16.49 1.05
N THR A 373 13.41 16.02 0.91
CA THR A 373 12.95 14.75 1.50
C THR A 373 13.76 13.56 0.99
N VAL A 374 13.99 13.44 -0.32
CA VAL A 374 14.81 12.38 -0.92
C VAL A 374 16.25 12.44 -0.42
N MET A 375 16.85 13.64 -0.39
CA MET A 375 18.21 13.82 0.13
C MET A 375 18.32 13.43 1.61
N ARG A 376 17.30 13.75 2.42
CA ARG A 376 17.22 13.38 3.84
C ARG A 376 16.99 11.89 4.04
N THR A 377 16.13 11.26 3.24
CA THR A 377 15.89 9.81 3.28
C THR A 377 17.18 9.02 3.02
N ARG A 378 18.09 9.54 2.20
CA ARG A 378 19.42 8.92 1.99
C ARG A 378 20.27 8.86 3.26
N HIS A 379 20.07 9.77 4.21
CA HIS A 379 20.74 9.74 5.51
C HIS A 379 20.07 8.77 6.50
N LEU A 380 18.80 8.41 6.29
CA LEU A 380 18.05 7.48 7.12
C LEU A 380 18.20 6.05 6.58
N ARG A 381 19.13 5.29 7.18
CA ARG A 381 19.51 3.94 6.72
C ARG A 381 18.32 2.99 6.63
N ASP A 382 17.46 2.94 7.65
CA ASP A 382 16.31 2.01 7.66
C ASP A 382 15.23 2.35 6.65
N ILE A 383 14.95 3.64 6.44
CA ILE A 383 13.96 4.08 5.45
C ILE A 383 14.45 3.78 4.04
N SER A 384 15.73 4.06 3.75
CA SER A 384 16.32 3.77 2.44
C SER A 384 16.40 2.27 2.14
N LEU A 385 16.78 1.44 3.13
CA LEU A 385 16.75 -0.02 3.01
C LEU A 385 15.33 -0.55 2.78
N PHE A 386 14.35 -0.05 3.53
CA PHE A 386 12.95 -0.45 3.35
C PHE A 386 12.41 -0.04 1.98
N LEU A 387 12.69 1.18 1.50
CA LEU A 387 12.26 1.62 0.18
C LEU A 387 12.92 0.82 -0.95
N ALA A 388 14.20 0.46 -0.80
CA ALA A 388 14.87 -0.42 -1.76
C ALA A 388 14.26 -1.82 -1.78
N ALA A 389 13.94 -2.39 -0.61
CA ALA A 389 13.25 -3.67 -0.51
C ALA A 389 11.83 -3.61 -1.11
N TRP A 390 11.09 -2.54 -0.80
CA TRP A 390 9.74 -2.31 -1.31
C TRP A 390 9.72 -2.09 -2.82
N PHE A 391 10.71 -1.40 -3.39
CA PHE A 391 10.87 -1.24 -4.83
C PHE A 391 10.93 -2.60 -5.54
N LEU A 392 11.82 -3.48 -5.08
CA LEU A 392 12.02 -4.81 -5.65
C LEU A 392 10.78 -5.71 -5.42
N LEU A 393 10.19 -5.64 -4.23
CA LEU A 393 9.02 -6.43 -3.87
C LEU A 393 7.78 -6.00 -4.67
N SER A 394 7.56 -4.70 -4.84
CA SER A 394 6.47 -4.14 -5.64
C SER A 394 6.60 -4.51 -7.12
N ASP A 395 7.81 -4.39 -7.69
CA ASP A 395 8.06 -4.85 -9.07
C ASP A 395 7.82 -6.36 -9.20
N GLY A 396 8.30 -7.16 -8.24
CA GLY A 396 8.03 -8.60 -8.19
C GLY A 396 6.54 -8.93 -8.19
N ILE A 397 5.75 -8.24 -7.37
CA ILE A 397 4.28 -8.39 -7.31
C ILE A 397 3.64 -8.05 -8.65
N ALA A 398 3.94 -6.87 -9.20
CA ALA A 398 3.36 -6.40 -10.46
C ALA A 398 3.73 -7.33 -11.63
N THR A 399 4.98 -7.79 -11.66
CA THR A 399 5.50 -8.65 -12.72
C THR A 399 4.97 -10.06 -12.63
N VAL A 400 4.86 -10.66 -11.44
CA VAL A 400 4.21 -11.97 -11.29
C VAL A 400 2.75 -11.89 -11.73
N SER A 401 2.02 -10.85 -11.32
CA SER A 401 0.62 -10.66 -11.73
C SER A 401 0.48 -10.60 -13.26
N GLY A 402 1.25 -9.73 -13.92
CA GLY A 402 1.24 -9.60 -15.38
C GLY A 402 1.72 -10.86 -16.11
N THR A 403 2.80 -11.48 -15.64
CA THR A 403 3.37 -12.69 -16.24
C THR A 403 2.45 -13.89 -16.05
N ALA A 404 1.76 -14.02 -14.92
CA ALA A 404 0.79 -15.07 -14.67
C ALA A 404 -0.38 -15.00 -15.65
N VAL A 405 -0.93 -13.80 -15.90
CA VAL A 405 -1.99 -13.60 -16.89
C VAL A 405 -1.48 -13.91 -18.31
N LEU A 406 -0.29 -13.43 -18.66
CA LEU A 406 0.30 -13.67 -19.98
C LEU A 406 0.57 -15.17 -20.21
N PHE A 407 1.14 -15.86 -19.22
CA PHE A 407 1.41 -17.30 -19.25
C PHE A 407 0.12 -18.10 -19.37
N ALA A 408 -0.89 -17.79 -18.55
CA ALA A 408 -2.19 -18.45 -18.59
C ALA A 408 -2.88 -18.33 -19.97
N LYS A 409 -2.79 -17.15 -20.60
CA LYS A 409 -3.38 -16.91 -21.92
C LYS A 409 -2.61 -17.61 -23.04
N THR A 410 -1.28 -17.53 -23.04
CA THR A 410 -0.44 -17.92 -24.19
C THR A 410 0.02 -19.37 -24.13
N GLN A 411 0.32 -19.91 -22.95
CA GLN A 411 0.85 -21.27 -22.76
C GLN A 411 -0.27 -22.25 -22.38
N LEU A 412 -1.14 -21.86 -21.45
CA LEU A 412 -2.25 -22.72 -20.99
C LEU A 412 -3.53 -22.54 -21.82
N GLY A 413 -3.57 -21.57 -22.74
CA GLY A 413 -4.72 -21.32 -23.61
C GLY A 413 -6.00 -20.93 -22.86
N MET A 414 -5.88 -20.37 -21.65
CA MET A 414 -7.04 -20.07 -20.81
C MET A 414 -7.92 -18.99 -21.44
N GLN A 415 -9.23 -19.24 -21.45
CA GLN A 415 -10.20 -18.26 -21.93
C GLN A 415 -10.25 -17.03 -21.00
N PRO A 416 -10.62 -15.84 -21.51
CA PRO A 416 -10.71 -14.62 -20.70
C PRO A 416 -11.59 -14.77 -19.43
N ALA A 417 -12.66 -15.56 -19.50
CA ALA A 417 -13.51 -15.85 -18.35
C ALA A 417 -12.76 -16.56 -17.22
N ALA A 418 -11.88 -17.51 -17.55
CA ALA A 418 -11.07 -18.23 -16.56
C ALA A 418 -10.03 -17.31 -15.88
N LEU A 419 -9.47 -16.34 -16.62
CA LEU A 419 -8.58 -15.31 -16.07
C LEU A 419 -9.33 -14.38 -15.10
N GLY A 420 -10.56 -14.00 -15.44
CA GLY A 420 -11.45 -13.25 -14.54
C GLY A 420 -11.75 -14.01 -13.25
N LEU A 421 -11.97 -15.33 -13.33
CA LEU A 421 -12.18 -16.19 -12.17
C LEU A 421 -10.95 -16.25 -11.24
N ILE A 422 -9.74 -16.33 -11.80
CA ILE A 422 -8.49 -16.25 -11.01
C ILE A 422 -8.44 -14.94 -10.22
N ASN A 423 -8.80 -13.82 -10.85
CA ASN A 423 -8.81 -12.52 -10.18
C ASN A 423 -9.81 -12.50 -9.00
N VAL A 424 -11.04 -13.01 -9.21
CA VAL A 424 -12.05 -13.10 -8.14
C VAL A 424 -11.57 -14.00 -6.98
N ILE A 425 -10.97 -15.15 -7.30
CA ILE A 425 -10.40 -16.05 -6.29
C ILE A 425 -9.28 -15.36 -5.50
N ALA A 426 -8.38 -14.67 -6.19
CA ALA A 426 -7.29 -13.92 -5.56
C ALA A 426 -7.83 -12.80 -4.65
N MET A 427 -8.90 -12.10 -5.01
CA MET A 427 -9.53 -11.09 -4.16
C MET A 427 -10.14 -11.70 -2.89
N ILE A 428 -10.90 -12.79 -3.02
CA ILE A 428 -11.49 -13.49 -1.87
C ILE A 428 -10.38 -13.98 -0.94
N ALA A 429 -9.35 -14.61 -1.50
CA ALA A 429 -8.17 -15.02 -0.76
C ALA A 429 -7.43 -13.81 -0.14
N GLY A 430 -7.42 -12.66 -0.79
CA GLY A 430 -6.91 -11.40 -0.26
C GLY A 430 -7.66 -10.90 0.97
N VAL A 431 -8.99 -11.00 0.99
CA VAL A 431 -9.79 -10.72 2.19
C VAL A 431 -9.35 -11.62 3.34
N PHE A 432 -9.28 -12.93 3.08
CA PHE A 432 -8.80 -13.88 4.09
C PHE A 432 -7.37 -13.56 4.53
N GLY A 433 -6.48 -13.20 3.61
CA GLY A 433 -5.09 -12.86 3.90
C GLY A 433 -4.98 -11.63 4.80
N ALA A 434 -5.71 -10.56 4.48
CA ALA A 434 -5.70 -9.32 5.25
C ALA A 434 -6.02 -9.57 6.74
N PHE A 435 -7.00 -10.43 7.04
CA PHE A 435 -7.36 -10.77 8.43
C PHE A 435 -6.51 -11.89 9.03
N SER A 436 -6.20 -12.94 8.27
CA SER A 436 -5.49 -14.14 8.77
C SER A 436 -4.07 -13.82 9.21
N TRP A 437 -3.34 -12.97 8.48
CA TRP A 437 -1.98 -12.59 8.88
C TRP A 437 -1.94 -11.87 10.23
N SER A 438 -2.97 -11.08 10.54
CA SER A 438 -3.10 -10.42 11.85
C SER A 438 -3.29 -11.42 13.00
N LEU A 439 -3.96 -12.55 12.73
CA LEU A 439 -4.14 -13.63 13.69
C LEU A 439 -2.85 -14.43 13.83
N VAL A 440 -2.25 -14.86 12.72
CA VAL A 440 -0.97 -15.60 12.69
C VAL A 440 0.11 -14.83 13.44
N SER A 441 0.27 -13.53 13.18
CA SER A 441 1.24 -12.67 13.84
C SER A 441 1.01 -12.56 15.35
N ARG A 442 -0.25 -12.60 15.82
CA ARG A 442 -0.56 -12.59 17.27
C ARG A 442 -0.31 -13.95 17.92
N THR A 443 -0.74 -15.02 17.28
CA THR A 443 -0.60 -16.39 17.82
C THR A 443 0.85 -16.80 17.94
N PHE A 444 1.67 -16.49 16.93
CA PHE A 444 3.10 -16.80 16.92
C PHE A 444 3.97 -15.64 17.46
N ASN A 445 3.36 -14.56 17.95
CA ASN A 445 4.03 -13.35 18.46
C ASN A 445 5.12 -12.81 17.51
N LEU A 446 4.84 -12.86 16.21
CA LEU A 446 5.77 -12.42 15.16
C LEU A 446 5.83 -10.90 15.10
N ARG A 447 7.04 -10.36 14.93
CA ARG A 447 7.25 -8.95 14.60
C ARG A 447 6.71 -8.66 13.20
N ALA A 448 6.31 -7.40 12.94
CA ALA A 448 5.77 -7.03 11.63
C ALA A 448 6.76 -7.28 10.48
N SER A 449 8.07 -7.03 10.68
CA SER A 449 9.12 -7.39 9.71
C SER A 449 9.16 -8.89 9.42
N GLN A 450 9.04 -9.73 10.45
CA GLN A 450 9.02 -11.19 10.30
C GLN A 450 7.77 -11.66 9.54
N THR A 451 6.62 -11.02 9.75
CA THR A 451 5.41 -11.32 8.97
C THR A 451 5.59 -10.94 7.51
N ILE A 452 6.23 -9.80 7.20
CA ILE A 452 6.54 -9.43 5.81
C ILE A 452 7.48 -10.47 5.17
N VAL A 453 8.52 -10.90 5.89
CA VAL A 453 9.44 -11.96 5.42
C VAL A 453 8.69 -13.27 5.20
N ALA A 454 7.76 -13.66 6.08
CA ALA A 454 6.93 -14.85 5.89
C ALA A 454 6.04 -14.75 4.65
N CYS A 455 5.46 -13.57 4.38
CA CYS A 455 4.72 -13.32 3.14
C CYS A 455 5.62 -13.45 1.89
N ILE A 456 6.85 -12.92 1.94
CA ILE A 456 7.82 -13.02 0.83
C ILE A 456 8.19 -14.49 0.57
N ILE A 457 8.47 -15.27 1.62
CA ILE A 457 8.78 -16.71 1.50
C ILE A 457 7.59 -17.47 0.91
N LEU A 458 6.36 -17.17 1.36
CA LEU A 458 5.16 -17.77 0.79
C LEU A 458 4.96 -17.36 -0.68
N PHE A 459 5.29 -16.12 -1.04
CA PHE A 459 5.18 -15.63 -2.39
C PHE A 459 6.19 -16.29 -3.34
N GLU A 460 7.40 -16.56 -2.86
CA GLU A 460 8.47 -17.25 -3.59
C GLU A 460 8.04 -18.65 -4.08
N LEU A 461 7.07 -19.28 -3.42
CA LEU A 461 6.53 -20.57 -3.88
C LEU A 461 5.89 -20.48 -5.28
N VAL A 462 5.35 -19.32 -5.68
CA VAL A 462 4.69 -19.15 -6.98
C VAL A 462 5.68 -19.30 -8.14
N PRO A 463 6.78 -18.52 -8.24
CA PRO A 463 7.75 -18.71 -9.31
C PRO A 463 8.48 -20.05 -9.19
N LEU A 464 8.79 -20.53 -7.97
CA LEU A 464 9.41 -21.85 -7.78
C LEU A 464 8.52 -22.98 -8.33
N TYR A 465 7.21 -22.91 -8.11
CA TYR A 465 6.26 -23.87 -8.67
C TYR A 465 6.25 -23.84 -10.20
N GLY A 466 6.34 -22.64 -10.81
CA GLY A 466 6.49 -22.51 -12.26
C GLY A 466 7.78 -23.12 -12.80
N LEU A 467 8.88 -23.06 -12.04
CA LEU A 467 10.15 -23.68 -12.39
C LEU A 467 10.11 -25.21 -12.34
N LEU A 468 9.23 -25.81 -11.53
CA LEU A 468 9.09 -27.28 -11.47
C LEU A 468 8.79 -27.90 -12.83
N GLY A 469 8.10 -27.20 -13.73
CA GLY A 469 7.85 -27.73 -15.08
C GLY A 469 9.05 -27.72 -16.03
N PHE A 470 10.23 -27.21 -15.62
CA PHE A 470 11.50 -27.49 -16.31
C PHE A 470 12.07 -28.86 -15.97
N ILE A 471 11.73 -29.43 -14.81
CA ILE A 471 12.28 -30.71 -14.35
C ILE A 471 11.69 -31.83 -15.23
N PRO A 472 12.50 -32.59 -15.98
CA PRO A 472 11.99 -33.61 -16.91
C PRO A 472 11.12 -34.68 -16.24
N ALA A 473 11.44 -35.05 -14.99
CA ALA A 473 10.64 -35.95 -14.19
C ALA A 473 9.22 -35.39 -13.98
N ILE A 474 9.08 -34.14 -13.56
CA ILE A 474 7.78 -33.49 -13.31
C ILE A 474 7.04 -33.23 -14.63
N LYS A 475 7.78 -32.92 -15.69
CA LYS A 475 7.23 -32.80 -17.05
C LYS A 475 6.55 -34.10 -17.50
N SER A 476 7.12 -35.25 -17.16
CA SER A 476 6.53 -36.55 -17.51
C SER A 476 5.23 -36.88 -16.75
N LEU A 477 5.01 -36.28 -15.58
CA LEU A 477 3.78 -36.48 -14.80
C LEU A 477 2.57 -35.77 -15.41
N GLY A 478 2.74 -34.69 -16.19
CA GLY A 478 1.65 -34.05 -16.93
C GLY A 478 0.67 -33.16 -16.12
N TYR A 479 0.72 -33.19 -14.78
CA TYR A 479 -0.23 -32.49 -13.90
C TYR A 479 0.40 -31.48 -12.90
N LEU A 480 1.72 -31.31 -12.91
CA LEU A 480 2.46 -30.44 -11.98
C LEU A 480 3.38 -29.47 -12.72
N GLY A 481 3.58 -28.28 -12.15
CA GLY A 481 4.53 -27.29 -12.66
C GLY A 481 3.95 -26.40 -13.77
N LEU A 482 2.70 -25.97 -13.60
CA LEU A 482 1.97 -25.11 -14.53
C LEU A 482 1.84 -25.74 -15.92
N GLN A 483 1.36 -26.98 -15.97
CA GLN A 483 1.08 -27.68 -17.23
C GLN A 483 -0.41 -27.69 -17.55
N GLN A 484 -1.26 -27.68 -16.52
CA GLN A 484 -2.71 -27.68 -16.65
C GLN A 484 -3.33 -26.35 -16.20
N PRO A 485 -4.42 -25.88 -16.86
CA PRO A 485 -5.12 -24.65 -16.47
C PRO A 485 -5.58 -24.58 -15.02
N TRP A 486 -5.96 -25.72 -14.42
CA TRP A 486 -6.50 -25.76 -13.06
C TRP A 486 -5.45 -25.35 -12.00
N GLU A 487 -4.16 -25.56 -12.28
CA GLU A 487 -3.06 -25.23 -11.36
C GLU A 487 -2.97 -23.72 -11.07
N MET A 488 -3.50 -22.88 -11.96
CA MET A 488 -3.54 -21.43 -11.76
C MET A 488 -4.48 -20.99 -10.64
N TYR A 489 -5.55 -21.72 -10.36
CA TYR A 489 -6.53 -21.36 -9.33
C TYR A 489 -5.96 -21.42 -7.89
N PRO A 490 -5.32 -22.52 -7.44
CA PRO A 490 -4.69 -22.55 -6.12
C PRO A 490 -3.53 -21.57 -6.00
N LEU A 491 -2.76 -21.32 -7.07
CA LEU A 491 -1.74 -20.27 -7.07
C LEU A 491 -2.35 -18.87 -6.91
N GLY A 492 -3.51 -18.62 -7.51
CA GLY A 492 -4.31 -17.41 -7.29
C GLY A 492 -4.71 -17.23 -5.83
N VAL A 493 -5.04 -18.30 -5.11
CA VAL A 493 -5.32 -18.27 -3.67
C VAL A 493 -4.08 -17.86 -2.88
N ILE A 494 -2.92 -18.48 -3.15
CA ILE A 494 -1.66 -18.15 -2.48
C ILE A 494 -1.29 -16.69 -2.73
N TYR A 495 -1.36 -16.25 -3.99
CA TYR A 495 -1.12 -14.87 -4.38
C TYR A 495 -2.04 -13.90 -3.63
N GLY A 496 -3.34 -14.16 -3.59
CA GLY A 496 -4.30 -13.35 -2.84
C GLY A 496 -3.96 -13.26 -1.35
N LEU A 497 -3.72 -14.40 -0.69
CA LEU A 497 -3.36 -14.45 0.73
C LEU A 497 -2.10 -13.61 1.05
N VAL A 498 -1.09 -13.69 0.20
CA VAL A 498 0.14 -12.89 0.31
C VAL A 498 -0.16 -11.41 0.12
N MET A 499 -0.92 -11.04 -0.91
CA MET A 499 -1.22 -9.65 -1.25
C MET A 499 -1.98 -8.93 -0.14
N GLY A 500 -2.95 -9.59 0.51
CA GLY A 500 -3.65 -9.02 1.66
C GLY A 500 -2.72 -8.76 2.86
N GLY A 501 -1.74 -9.63 3.08
CA GLY A 501 -0.72 -9.48 4.11
C GLY A 501 0.27 -8.35 3.80
N LEU A 502 0.94 -8.41 2.65
CA LEU A 502 1.95 -7.42 2.25
C LEU A 502 1.38 -6.01 2.20
N SER A 503 0.19 -5.82 1.61
CA SER A 503 -0.44 -4.50 1.51
C SER A 503 -0.72 -3.86 2.87
N SER A 504 -1.05 -4.68 3.88
CA SER A 504 -1.36 -4.23 5.24
C SER A 504 -0.10 -3.98 6.07
N TYR A 505 0.84 -4.92 6.04
CA TYR A 505 2.04 -4.88 6.85
C TYR A 505 3.07 -3.89 6.32
N CYS A 506 3.31 -3.82 5.00
CA CYS A 506 4.26 -2.84 4.44
C CYS A 506 3.81 -1.40 4.70
N ARG A 507 2.51 -1.12 4.55
CA ARG A 507 1.94 0.21 4.85
C ARG A 507 2.11 0.59 6.31
N SER A 508 1.69 -0.28 7.24
CA SER A 508 1.78 -0.01 8.68
C SER A 508 3.23 0.07 9.17
N PHE A 509 4.10 -0.80 8.67
CA PHE A 509 5.53 -0.81 8.98
C PHE A 509 6.20 0.48 8.50
N PHE A 510 5.96 0.89 7.25
CA PHE A 510 6.49 2.13 6.71
C PHE A 510 5.99 3.34 7.50
N GLY A 511 4.70 3.37 7.85
CA GLY A 511 4.08 4.45 8.61
C GLY A 511 4.76 4.76 9.96
N GLU A 512 5.35 3.76 10.61
CA GLU A 512 6.10 3.92 11.86
C GLU A 512 7.51 4.51 11.67
N LEU A 513 8.06 4.41 10.46
CA LEU A 513 9.37 4.96 10.12
C LEU A 513 9.28 6.43 9.69
N ILE A 514 8.08 6.98 9.51
CA ILE A 514 7.89 8.32 8.96
C ILE A 514 8.11 9.38 10.05
N PRO A 515 8.95 10.41 9.80
CA PRO A 515 9.06 11.54 10.71
C PRO A 515 7.71 12.27 10.85
N PRO A 516 7.29 12.61 12.08
CA PRO A 516 6.09 13.41 12.33
C PRO A 516 6.03 14.69 11.49
N GLY A 517 4.85 14.98 10.92
CA GLY A 517 4.62 16.20 10.12
C GLY A 517 5.07 16.13 8.66
N TYR A 518 5.62 14.99 8.22
CA TYR A 518 6.00 14.75 6.82
C TYR A 518 5.32 13.49 6.25
N GLU A 519 4.13 13.13 6.77
CA GLU A 519 3.48 11.87 6.43
C GLU A 519 3.14 11.75 4.94
N ALA A 520 2.61 12.80 4.32
CA ALA A 520 2.25 12.80 2.90
C ALA A 520 3.49 12.76 2.00
N ALA A 521 4.57 13.46 2.34
CA ALA A 521 5.82 13.46 1.58
C ALA A 521 6.49 12.07 1.55
N PHE A 522 6.55 11.38 2.69
CA PHE A 522 7.13 10.03 2.74
C PHE A 522 6.22 8.98 2.10
N TYR A 523 4.89 9.05 2.29
CA TYR A 523 3.98 8.15 1.56
C TYR A 523 3.94 8.43 0.06
N ALA A 524 4.18 9.67 -0.37
CA ALA A 524 4.41 9.98 -1.78
C ALA A 524 5.67 9.27 -2.29
N LEU A 525 6.78 9.30 -1.57
CA LEU A 525 8.00 8.56 -1.93
C LEU A 525 7.75 7.05 -1.99
N TYR A 526 7.00 6.49 -1.03
CA TYR A 526 6.57 5.09 -1.04
C TYR A 526 5.76 4.73 -2.30
N ALA A 527 4.79 5.58 -2.67
CA ALA A 527 3.96 5.36 -3.86
C ALA A 527 4.71 5.56 -5.17
N ILE A 528 5.65 6.50 -5.23
CA ILE A 528 6.52 6.68 -6.41
C ILE A 528 7.45 5.49 -6.57
N THR A 529 7.97 4.95 -5.47
CA THR A 529 8.80 3.75 -5.46
C THR A 529 8.01 2.54 -5.93
N ASP A 530 6.76 2.39 -5.46
CA ASP A 530 5.80 1.37 -5.93
C ASP A 530 5.58 1.46 -7.45
N LYS A 531 5.10 2.61 -7.92
CA LYS A 531 4.74 2.79 -9.34
C LYS A 531 5.94 2.85 -10.28
N GLY A 532 7.03 3.46 -9.86
CA GLY A 532 8.27 3.55 -10.64
C GLY A 532 8.94 2.20 -10.85
N SER A 533 8.75 1.26 -9.92
CA SER A 533 9.32 -0.08 -10.03
C SER A 533 8.65 -0.93 -11.13
N SER A 534 7.32 -0.78 -11.30
CA SER A 534 6.46 -1.60 -12.18
C SER A 534 6.76 -1.56 -13.69
N VAL A 535 7.78 -0.83 -14.11
CA VAL A 535 8.24 -0.75 -15.50
C VAL A 535 9.32 -1.79 -15.80
N PHE A 536 10.17 -2.12 -14.81
CA PHE A 536 11.39 -2.90 -15.06
C PHE A 536 11.09 -4.38 -15.23
N GLY A 537 10.32 -4.98 -14.34
CA GLY A 537 10.08 -6.42 -14.37
C GLY A 537 9.35 -6.86 -15.64
N PRO A 538 8.22 -6.26 -16.07
CA PRO A 538 7.56 -6.63 -17.31
C PRO A 538 8.44 -6.42 -18.55
N ALA A 539 9.30 -5.40 -18.56
CA ALA A 539 10.25 -5.17 -19.64
C ALA A 539 11.30 -6.29 -19.72
N ILE A 540 11.86 -6.72 -18.58
CA ILE A 540 12.82 -7.82 -18.52
C ILE A 540 12.14 -9.14 -18.92
N VAL A 541 10.93 -9.42 -18.44
CA VAL A 541 10.14 -10.60 -18.84
C VAL A 541 9.86 -10.60 -20.35
N GLY A 542 9.54 -9.44 -20.92
CA GLY A 542 9.37 -9.28 -22.37
C GLY A 542 10.64 -9.65 -23.14
N ILE A 543 11.79 -9.08 -22.75
CA ILE A 543 13.10 -9.39 -23.37
C ILE A 543 13.44 -10.88 -23.26
N ILE A 544 13.18 -11.51 -22.10
CA ILE A 544 13.39 -12.96 -21.92
C ILE A 544 12.48 -13.74 -22.87
N THR A 545 11.21 -13.39 -22.93
CA THR A 545 10.22 -14.08 -23.79
C THR A 545 10.60 -13.96 -25.27
N ASP A 546 11.02 -12.77 -25.72
CA ASP A 546 11.43 -12.53 -27.11
C ASP A 546 12.70 -13.31 -27.47
N ARG A 547 13.65 -13.44 -26.54
CA ARG A 547 14.92 -14.17 -26.78
C ARG A 547 14.74 -15.68 -26.78
N TYR A 548 13.94 -16.23 -25.87
CA TYR A 548 13.78 -17.69 -25.73
C TYR A 548 12.59 -18.24 -26.52
N GLY A 549 11.66 -17.39 -26.99
CA GLY A 549 10.45 -17.81 -27.69
C GLY A 549 9.37 -18.42 -26.79
N GLU A 550 9.63 -18.55 -25.49
CA GLU A 550 8.69 -19.03 -24.48
C GLU A 550 8.80 -18.20 -23.19
N ILE A 551 7.71 -18.15 -22.41
CA ILE A 551 7.63 -17.33 -21.19
C ILE A 551 8.25 -18.05 -19.99
N ARG A 552 8.34 -19.38 -20.01
CA ARG A 552 8.73 -20.18 -18.82
C ARG A 552 10.10 -19.78 -18.22
N PRO A 553 11.15 -19.42 -18.99
CA PRO A 553 12.41 -18.93 -18.43
C PRO A 553 12.28 -17.67 -17.56
N ALA A 554 11.22 -16.87 -17.76
CA ALA A 554 10.96 -15.69 -16.95
C ALA A 554 10.72 -16.02 -15.47
N PHE A 555 10.28 -17.24 -15.13
CA PHE A 555 10.12 -17.66 -13.73
C PHE A 555 11.43 -17.68 -12.95
N VAL A 556 12.59 -17.86 -13.60
CA VAL A 556 13.91 -17.74 -12.94
C VAL A 556 14.15 -16.31 -12.51
N PHE A 557 13.88 -15.36 -13.41
CA PHE A 557 13.98 -13.94 -13.10
C PHE A 557 13.02 -13.54 -11.97
N LEU A 558 11.77 -14.01 -12.02
CA LEU A 558 10.77 -13.74 -10.98
C LEU A 558 11.17 -14.27 -9.61
N ALA A 559 11.73 -15.49 -9.55
CA ALA A 559 12.25 -16.07 -8.30
C ALA A 559 13.39 -15.21 -7.72
N VAL A 560 14.36 -14.80 -8.55
CA VAL A 560 15.44 -13.92 -8.09
C VAL A 560 14.91 -12.56 -7.63
N LEU A 561 13.94 -11.99 -8.36
CA LEU A 561 13.36 -10.68 -8.06
C LEU A 561 12.60 -10.67 -6.73
N ILE A 562 11.86 -11.74 -6.39
CA ILE A 562 11.11 -11.86 -5.14
C ILE A 562 12.01 -12.23 -3.96
N LEU A 563 13.08 -12.98 -4.19
CA LEU A 563 14.05 -13.33 -3.17
C LEU A 563 14.95 -12.15 -2.75
N LEU A 564 15.29 -11.23 -3.65
CA LEU A 564 16.21 -10.11 -3.39
C LEU A 564 15.77 -9.15 -2.26
N PRO A 565 14.47 -8.79 -2.12
CA PRO A 565 13.97 -8.01 -0.98
C PRO A 565 14.21 -8.66 0.40
N LEU A 566 14.30 -10.00 0.48
CA LEU A 566 14.36 -10.74 1.73
C LEU A 566 15.55 -10.32 2.61
N PRO A 567 16.83 -10.37 2.15
CA PRO A 567 17.96 -9.90 2.95
C PRO A 567 17.81 -8.45 3.36
N LEU A 568 17.34 -7.57 2.46
CA LEU A 568 17.12 -6.15 2.76
C LEU A 568 16.12 -5.97 3.90
N MET A 569 14.99 -6.69 3.89
CA MET A 569 13.98 -6.60 4.96
C MET A 569 14.47 -7.14 6.30
N LEU A 570 15.40 -8.11 6.30
CA LEU A 570 16.03 -8.61 7.54
C LEU A 570 17.00 -7.59 8.16
N LEU A 571 17.58 -6.69 7.35
CA LEU A 571 18.50 -5.63 7.80
C LEU A 571 17.77 -4.41 8.40
N VAL A 572 16.47 -4.26 8.14
CA VAL A 572 15.68 -3.11 8.60
C VAL A 572 15.30 -3.29 10.07
N ASP A 573 15.69 -2.31 10.88
CA ASP A 573 15.32 -2.21 12.28
C ASP A 573 14.34 -1.05 12.50
N VAL A 574 13.13 -1.39 12.95
CA VAL A 574 12.06 -0.42 13.20
C VAL A 574 12.41 0.54 14.33
N GLU A 575 13.05 0.05 15.39
CA GLU A 575 13.36 0.86 16.56
C GLU A 575 14.48 1.85 16.27
N ARG A 576 15.50 1.43 15.49
CA ARG A 576 16.51 2.35 14.97
C ARG A 576 15.89 3.38 14.03
N GLY A 577 15.13 2.94 13.03
CA GLY A 577 14.54 3.84 12.04
C GLY A 577 13.59 4.88 12.63
N LYS A 578 12.80 4.49 13.64
CA LYS A 578 11.89 5.42 14.33
C LYS A 578 12.62 6.44 15.20
N ARG A 579 13.73 6.05 15.86
CA ARG A 579 14.58 7.00 16.60
C ARG A 579 15.19 8.03 15.66
N ASP A 580 15.73 7.58 14.54
CA ASP A 580 16.32 8.46 13.53
C ASP A 580 15.25 9.44 12.97
N ALA A 581 14.05 8.94 12.68
CA ALA A 581 12.93 9.76 12.22
C ALA A 581 12.50 10.83 13.24
N LEU A 582 12.43 10.48 14.53
CA LEU A 582 12.11 11.43 15.60
C LEU A 582 13.22 12.48 15.78
N SER A 583 14.49 12.09 15.67
CA SER A 583 15.62 13.01 15.76
C SER A 583 15.58 14.04 14.63
N LEU A 584 15.27 13.60 13.41
CA LEU A 584 15.12 14.46 12.24
C LEU A 584 13.94 15.43 12.42
N SER A 585 12.81 14.97 12.95
CA SER A 585 11.65 15.84 13.23
C SER A 585 12.01 16.99 14.18
N LYS A 586 12.76 16.70 15.26
CA LYS A 586 13.19 17.72 16.24
C LYS A 586 14.14 18.75 15.62
N GLU A 587 15.08 18.31 14.78
CA GLU A 587 15.98 19.20 14.05
C GLU A 587 15.21 20.16 13.12
N LEU A 588 14.16 19.66 12.46
CA LEU A 588 13.33 20.44 11.55
C LEU A 588 12.42 21.45 12.25
N GLU A 589 12.03 21.16 13.49
CA GLU A 589 11.31 22.11 14.36
C GLU A 589 12.23 23.18 14.96
N GLY A 590 13.55 23.15 14.68
CA GLY A 590 14.51 24.11 15.22
C GLY A 590 14.80 23.93 16.71
N ARG A 591 14.45 22.78 17.30
CA ARG A 591 14.80 22.46 18.68
C ARG A 591 16.25 21.95 18.72
N PRO A 592 17.13 22.49 19.59
CA PRO A 592 18.51 22.02 19.67
C PRO A 592 18.56 20.52 19.96
N ARG A 593 19.54 19.82 19.37
CA ARG A 593 19.82 18.42 19.68
C ARG A 593 19.91 18.26 21.20
N GLN A 594 18.95 17.58 21.81
CA GLN A 594 19.29 16.77 22.97
C GLN A 594 20.16 15.66 22.42
N GLU A 595 21.44 15.69 22.75
CA GLU A 595 22.35 14.57 22.54
C GLU A 595 21.71 13.33 23.19
N VAL A 596 21.09 12.50 22.37
CA VAL A 596 20.82 11.12 22.73
C VAL A 596 22.17 10.44 22.62
N PRO A 597 22.71 9.84 23.70
CA PRO A 597 24.07 9.29 23.69
C PRO A 597 24.23 8.30 22.53
N ASP A 598 25.22 8.57 21.69
CA ASP A 598 25.64 7.75 20.56
C ASP A 598 26.22 6.43 21.08
N TYR A 599 25.42 5.37 21.10
CA TYR A 599 25.83 4.02 21.53
C TYR A 599 26.57 3.24 20.40
N GLY A 600 27.33 3.92 19.56
CA GLY A 600 27.90 3.33 18.34
C GLY A 600 29.31 3.76 17.93
N ALA A 601 30.01 4.60 18.71
CA ALA A 601 31.39 4.98 18.40
C ALA A 601 32.32 4.59 19.55
N VAL A 602 33.26 3.68 19.27
CA VAL A 602 34.42 3.41 20.12
C VAL A 602 35.28 4.68 20.15
N THR A 603 35.01 5.57 21.11
CA THR A 603 35.86 6.71 21.42
C THR A 603 37.08 6.22 22.18
N ARG A 604 38.25 6.28 21.54
CA ARG A 604 39.54 6.30 22.25
C ARG A 604 39.53 7.51 23.18
N TYR A 605 39.81 7.27 24.45
CA TYR A 605 40.01 8.30 25.47
C TYR A 605 41.06 9.34 25.03
N PRO A 606 40.84 10.64 25.32
CA PRO A 606 41.89 11.64 25.26
C PRO A 606 42.72 11.58 26.55
N SER A 607 44.05 11.54 26.42
CA SER A 607 44.98 11.77 27.51
C SER A 607 45.05 13.27 27.82
N HIS A 608 44.67 13.65 29.03
CA HIS A 608 45.00 14.94 29.64
C HIS A 608 46.51 15.17 29.69
N SER A 609 46.99 16.38 29.38
CA SER A 609 47.72 17.27 30.31
C SER A 609 48.39 18.45 29.58
N GLU A 610 48.37 19.63 30.23
CA GLU A 610 49.26 20.80 30.06
C GLU A 610 49.06 21.67 28.79
N ASN A 611 48.99 23.01 28.81
CA ASN A 611 49.45 24.03 29.75
C ASN A 611 48.64 25.34 29.62
N LEU A 612 48.54 26.06 30.74
CA LEU A 612 48.26 27.49 30.84
C LEU A 612 49.48 28.32 30.37
N LEU A 613 49.23 29.59 29.99
CA LEU A 613 50.15 30.71 29.68
C LEU A 613 50.53 30.86 28.19
N GLU A 614 49.84 31.76 27.48
CA GLU A 614 50.27 33.15 27.16
C GLU A 614 49.10 33.98 26.63
#